data_AF-A0A2A9CYA8-F1
#
_entry.id   AF-A0A2A9CYA8-F1
#
_cell.length_a   1.000
_cell.length_b   1.000
_cell.length_c   1.000
_cell.angle_alpha   90.00
_cell.angle_beta   90.00
_cell.angle_gamma   90.00
#
_symmetry.space_group_name_H-M   'P 1'
#
loop_
_entity.id
_entity.type
_entity.pdbx_description
1 polymer ?
#
loop_
_entity_poly.entity_id
_entity_poly.type
_entity_poly.pdbx_seq_one_letter_code
_entity_poly.pdbx_strand_id
1 'polypeptide(L)'
;MNPVIVTICGVMLAIGAACVVARTERGQSMLDRVVAVDVIVAIVLASVALLSAYTMRIDVLPVLVVLALLGFVGSVTVSRFAAAESDEERRILTPEEAAAQRAERQRLAELDIAEEREGALTGEMPLIVSEGESSGPLEGSLEGAVDEGRSHGAGEDR
;
A
#
# COMPACT_ATOMS: atom_id res chain seq x y z
N MET A 1 15.54 -36.75 22.05
CA MET A 1 15.77 -35.29 21.92
C MET A 1 16.36 -34.78 23.23
N ASN A 2 17.36 -33.90 23.23
CA ASN A 2 17.98 -33.41 24.46
C ASN A 2 17.05 -32.35 25.12
N PRO A 3 16.59 -32.54 26.38
CA PRO A 3 15.67 -31.61 27.04
C PRO A 3 16.23 -30.19 27.19
N VAL A 4 17.56 -30.04 27.22
CA VAL A 4 18.23 -28.73 27.24
C VAL A 4 17.94 -27.94 25.96
N ILE A 5 17.93 -28.59 24.80
CA ILE A 5 17.65 -27.93 23.52
C ILE A 5 16.20 -27.46 23.49
N VAL A 6 15.27 -28.31 23.95
CA VAL A 6 13.83 -27.99 23.97
C VAL A 6 13.53 -26.79 24.86
N THR A 7 14.15 -26.74 26.03
CA THR A 7 13.99 -25.63 26.98
C THR A 7 14.56 -24.33 26.41
N ILE A 8 15.74 -24.35 25.79
CA ILE A 8 16.33 -23.17 25.14
C ILE A 8 15.40 -22.65 24.01
N CYS A 9 14.95 -23.53 23.11
CA CYS A 9 14.04 -23.14 22.04
C CYS A 9 12.73 -22.56 22.59
N GLY A 10 12.15 -23.19 23.63
CA GLY A 10 10.94 -22.70 24.29
C GLY A 10 11.12 -21.31 24.90
N VAL A 11 12.25 -21.06 25.56
CA VAL A 11 12.58 -19.73 26.12
C VAL A 11 12.72 -18.68 25.01
N MET A 12 13.41 -19.01 23.91
CA MET A 12 13.55 -18.09 22.77
C MET A 12 12.19 -17.74 22.14
N LEU A 13 11.30 -18.72 22.01
CA LEU A 13 9.94 -18.50 21.51
C LEU A 13 9.12 -17.61 22.46
N ALA A 14 9.24 -17.83 23.77
CA ALA A 14 8.56 -16.99 24.77
C ALA A 14 9.05 -15.54 24.74
N ILE A 15 10.36 -15.33 24.59
CA ILE A 15 10.95 -13.99 24.40
C ILE A 15 10.41 -13.36 23.12
N GLY A 16 10.39 -14.11 22.01
CA GLY A 16 9.82 -13.65 20.74
C GLY A 16 8.35 -13.22 20.89
N ALA A 17 7.53 -14.02 21.57
CA ALA A 17 6.13 -13.72 21.84
C ALA A 17 5.98 -12.43 22.67
N ALA A 18 6.76 -12.30 23.74
CA ALA A 18 6.76 -11.08 24.57
C ALA A 18 7.17 -9.84 23.77
N CYS A 19 8.19 -9.94 22.92
CA CYS A 19 8.61 -8.87 22.03
C CYS A 19 7.51 -8.43 21.06
N VAL A 20 6.79 -9.39 20.47
CA VAL A 20 5.68 -9.08 19.55
C VAL A 20 4.54 -8.38 20.28
N VAL A 21 4.14 -8.88 21.45
CA VAL A 21 3.10 -8.24 22.27
C VAL A 21 3.52 -6.80 22.63
N ALA A 22 4.76 -6.62 23.07
CA ALA A 22 5.29 -5.30 23.40
C ALA A 22 5.35 -4.36 22.18
N ARG A 23 5.53 -4.87 20.96
CA ARG A 23 5.45 -4.09 19.71
C ARG A 23 4.02 -3.66 19.43
N THR A 24 3.07 -4.59 19.49
CA THR A 24 1.64 -4.36 19.22
C THR A 24 1.05 -3.25 20.09
N GLU A 25 1.44 -3.18 21.36
CA GLU A 25 0.91 -2.17 22.30
C GLU A 25 1.38 -0.73 22.04
N ARG A 26 2.48 -0.52 21.31
CA ARG A 26 3.06 0.84 21.10
C ARG A 26 2.37 1.67 20.01
N GLY A 27 1.19 1.26 19.55
CA GLY A 27 0.34 2.10 18.70
C GLY A 27 0.80 2.18 17.23
N GLN A 28 1.27 1.07 16.68
CA GLN A 28 1.75 1.00 15.30
C GLN A 28 0.59 0.80 14.29
N SER A 29 0.82 1.20 13.04
CA SER A 29 -0.17 1.27 11.95
C SER A 29 -0.99 -0.02 11.74
N MET A 30 -2.14 0.07 11.05
CA MET A 30 -2.96 -1.09 10.65
C MET A 30 -2.12 -2.24 10.06
N LEU A 31 -1.15 -1.91 9.20
CA LEU A 31 -0.22 -2.87 8.60
C LEU A 31 0.65 -3.57 9.63
N ASP A 32 1.12 -2.86 10.66
CA ASP A 32 1.96 -3.46 11.69
C ASP A 32 1.20 -4.47 12.54
N ARG A 33 -0.06 -4.19 12.85
CA ARG A 33 -0.91 -5.14 13.58
C ARG A 33 -1.07 -6.46 12.84
N VAL A 34 -1.19 -6.39 11.52
CA VAL A 34 -1.33 -7.57 10.65
C VAL A 34 -0.03 -8.37 10.63
N VAL A 35 1.10 -7.69 10.47
CA VAL A 35 2.42 -8.33 10.54
C VAL A 35 2.65 -8.95 11.93
N ALA A 36 2.25 -8.28 13.00
CA ALA A 36 2.36 -8.81 14.35
C ALA A 36 1.55 -10.11 14.53
N VAL A 37 0.33 -10.17 13.98
CA VAL A 37 -0.48 -11.40 13.99
C VAL A 37 0.20 -12.53 13.19
N ASP A 38 0.78 -12.23 12.03
CA ASP A 38 1.53 -13.23 11.25
C ASP A 38 2.74 -13.78 12.04
N VAL A 39 3.49 -12.91 12.73
CA VAL A 39 4.59 -13.35 13.59
C VAL A 39 4.10 -14.18 14.78
N ILE A 40 2.94 -13.84 15.38
CA ILE A 40 2.32 -14.68 16.42
C ILE A 40 2.01 -16.07 15.86
N VAL A 41 1.42 -16.16 14.66
CA VAL A 41 1.15 -17.44 14.00
C VAL A 41 2.44 -18.22 13.75
N ALA A 42 3.52 -17.56 13.31
CA ALA A 42 4.83 -18.18 13.14
C ALA A 42 5.42 -18.74 14.46
N ILE A 43 5.26 -18.01 15.57
CA ILE A 43 5.69 -18.47 16.91
C ILE A 43 4.88 -19.69 17.35
N VAL A 44 3.57 -19.67 17.12
CA VAL A 44 2.69 -20.83 17.41
C VAL A 44 3.11 -22.02 16.55
N LEU A 45 3.37 -21.81 15.26
CA LEU A 45 3.84 -22.84 14.34
C LEU A 45 5.17 -23.45 14.81
N ALA A 46 6.13 -22.62 15.21
CA ALA A 46 7.41 -23.09 15.75
C ALA A 46 7.24 -23.84 17.09
N SER A 47 6.31 -23.39 17.94
CA SER A 47 5.98 -24.06 19.21
C SER A 47 5.39 -25.45 18.99
N VAL A 48 4.45 -25.58 18.04
CA VAL A 48 3.85 -26.86 17.67
C VAL A 48 4.88 -27.77 16.99
N ALA A 49 5.77 -27.22 16.15
CA ALA A 49 6.86 -27.97 15.54
C ALA A 49 7.84 -28.50 16.58
N LEU A 50 8.16 -27.69 17.60
CA LEU A 50 9.00 -28.11 18.73
C LEU A 50 8.34 -29.23 19.54
N LEU A 51 7.03 -29.15 19.79
CA LEU A 51 6.26 -30.20 20.44
C LEU A 51 6.22 -31.49 19.61
N SER A 52 6.06 -31.36 18.29
CA SER A 52 6.10 -32.46 17.33
C SER A 52 7.44 -33.21 17.39
N ALA A 53 8.54 -32.45 17.31
CA ALA A 53 9.89 -32.98 17.39
C ALA A 53 10.14 -33.68 18.73
N TYR A 54 9.64 -33.11 19.84
CA TYR A 54 9.81 -33.69 21.18
C TYR A 54 9.05 -35.01 21.33
N THR A 55 7.84 -35.08 20.79
CA THR A 55 6.97 -36.26 20.95
C THR A 55 7.20 -37.31 19.86
N MET A 56 8.00 -37.02 18.82
CA MET A 56 8.21 -37.90 17.66
C MET A 56 6.90 -38.33 16.98
N ARG A 57 5.90 -37.44 16.96
CA ARG A 57 4.60 -37.69 16.32
C ARG A 57 4.41 -36.81 15.10
N ILE A 58 4.12 -37.44 13.97
CA ILE A 58 3.91 -36.75 12.68
C ILE A 58 2.45 -36.31 12.47
N ASP A 59 1.54 -36.71 13.36
CA ASP A 59 0.09 -36.41 13.27
C ASP A 59 -0.22 -34.92 13.32
N VAL A 60 0.72 -34.11 13.83
CA VAL A 60 0.60 -32.64 13.92
C VAL A 60 1.19 -31.90 12.71
N LEU A 61 1.87 -32.59 11.79
CA LEU A 61 2.42 -31.97 10.57
C LEU A 61 1.33 -31.30 9.71
N PRO A 62 0.14 -31.90 9.48
CA PRO A 62 -0.92 -31.23 8.73
C PRO A 62 -1.36 -29.91 9.37
N VAL A 63 -1.38 -29.83 10.70
CA VAL A 63 -1.71 -28.60 11.43
C VAL A 63 -0.67 -27.51 11.16
N LEU A 64 0.62 -27.87 11.12
CA LEU A 64 1.69 -26.92 10.75
C LEU A 64 1.49 -26.37 9.34
N VAL A 65 1.10 -27.22 8.39
CA VAL A 65 0.81 -26.79 7.01
C VAL A 65 -0.34 -25.80 6.98
N VAL A 66 -1.44 -26.09 7.67
CA VAL A 66 -2.60 -25.19 7.75
C VAL A 66 -2.24 -23.86 8.41
N LEU A 67 -1.46 -23.88 9.50
CA LEU A 67 -1.00 -22.67 10.18
C LEU A 67 -0.08 -21.82 9.29
N ALA A 68 0.83 -22.44 8.54
CA ALA A 68 1.71 -21.74 7.60
C ALA A 68 0.90 -21.04 6.51
N LEU A 69 -0.07 -21.75 5.93
CA LEU A 69 -0.97 -21.20 4.93
C LEU A 69 -1.84 -20.07 5.51
N LEU A 70 -2.32 -20.23 6.74
CA LEU A 70 -3.15 -19.22 7.42
C LEU A 70 -2.40 -17.90 7.62
N GLY A 71 -1.15 -17.94 8.11
CA GLY A 71 -0.31 -16.76 8.28
C GLY A 71 -0.03 -16.07 6.95
N PHE A 72 0.43 -16.85 5.97
CA PHE A 72 0.74 -16.34 4.63
C PHE A 72 -0.48 -15.72 3.93
N VAL A 73 -1.59 -16.45 3.85
CA VAL A 73 -2.82 -15.99 3.19
C VAL A 73 -3.41 -14.78 3.90
N GLY A 74 -3.37 -14.75 5.25
CA GLY A 74 -3.79 -13.60 6.03
C GLY A 74 -2.99 -12.34 5.68
N SER A 75 -1.67 -12.43 5.68
CA SER A 75 -0.78 -11.31 5.35
C SER A 75 -0.95 -10.83 3.90
N VAL A 76 -1.06 -11.74 2.93
CA VAL A 76 -1.28 -11.41 1.50
C VAL A 76 -2.64 -10.74 1.28
N THR A 77 -3.69 -11.26 1.92
CA THR A 77 -5.04 -10.70 1.80
C THR A 77 -5.06 -9.27 2.29
N VAL A 78 -4.53 -9.03 3.49
CA VAL A 78 -4.52 -7.69 4.05
C VAL A 78 -3.61 -6.76 3.25
N SER A 79 -2.43 -7.21 2.79
CA SER A 79 -1.56 -6.38 1.94
C SER A 79 -2.27 -5.91 0.66
N ARG A 80 -3.12 -6.77 0.08
CA ARG A 80 -3.88 -6.43 -1.13
C ARG A 80 -4.98 -5.39 -0.88
N PHE A 81 -5.61 -5.41 0.28
CA PHE A 81 -6.69 -4.48 0.61
C PHE A 81 -6.21 -3.23 1.35
N ALA A 82 -5.07 -3.28 2.05
CA ALA A 82 -4.51 -2.14 2.76
C ALA A 82 -4.09 -1.01 1.80
N ALA A 83 -3.69 -1.34 0.57
CA ALA A 83 -3.44 -0.34 -0.47
C ALA A 83 -4.74 0.35 -0.95
N ALA A 84 -5.87 -0.37 -0.96
CA ALA A 84 -7.17 0.16 -1.38
C ALA A 84 -7.77 1.12 -0.34
N GLU A 85 -7.59 0.86 0.95
CA GLU A 85 -8.08 1.74 2.04
C GLU A 85 -7.26 3.04 2.12
N SER A 86 -5.95 3.00 1.85
CA SER A 86 -5.09 4.19 1.92
C SER A 86 -5.43 5.27 0.89
N ASP A 87 -6.07 4.92 -0.24
CA ASP A 87 -6.56 5.90 -1.22
C ASP A 87 -7.84 6.61 -0.75
N GLU A 88 -8.67 5.96 0.10
CA GLU A 88 -9.85 6.57 0.72
C GLU A 88 -9.43 7.60 1.77
N GLU A 89 -8.43 7.28 2.61
CA GLU A 89 -7.92 8.16 3.67
C GLU A 89 -7.02 9.30 3.12
N ARG A 90 -6.30 9.04 2.01
CA ARG A 90 -5.53 10.06 1.28
C ARG A 90 -6.41 10.96 0.39
N ARG A 91 -7.69 10.61 0.21
CA ARG A 91 -8.74 11.50 -0.32
C ARG A 91 -9.36 12.38 0.78
N ILE A 92 -8.64 12.60 1.87
CA ILE A 92 -8.86 13.78 2.71
C ILE A 92 -7.61 14.66 2.63
N LEU A 93 -7.40 15.29 1.47
CA LEU A 93 -7.30 16.74 1.54
C LEU A 93 -8.68 17.17 2.01
N THR A 94 -8.77 17.71 3.22
CA THR A 94 -10.02 18.26 3.72
C THR A 94 -10.55 19.20 2.62
N PRO A 95 -11.83 19.13 2.20
CA PRO A 95 -12.34 19.91 1.05
C PRO A 95 -11.99 21.41 1.12
N GLU A 96 -11.77 21.91 2.33
CA GLU A 96 -11.25 23.23 2.67
C GLU A 96 -9.78 23.47 2.22
N GLU A 97 -8.86 22.54 2.43
CA GLU A 97 -7.43 22.65 2.07
C GLU A 97 -7.23 22.58 0.54
N ALA A 98 -8.02 21.76 -0.16
CA ALA A 98 -8.01 21.71 -1.63
C ALA A 98 -8.56 23.00 -2.27
N ALA A 99 -9.51 23.69 -1.62
CA ALA A 99 -10.01 24.99 -2.04
C ALA A 99 -8.99 26.11 -1.76
N ALA A 100 -8.31 26.06 -0.60
CA ALA A 100 -7.26 27.00 -0.24
C ALA A 100 -6.08 26.95 -1.22
N GLN A 101 -5.63 25.76 -1.62
CA GLN A 101 -4.55 25.59 -2.60
C GLN A 101 -4.90 26.10 -4.00
N ARG A 102 -6.17 25.96 -4.42
CA ARG A 102 -6.65 26.49 -5.71
C ARG A 102 -6.73 28.02 -5.70
N ALA A 103 -7.19 28.60 -4.60
CA ALA A 103 -7.21 30.05 -4.42
C ALA A 103 -5.79 30.63 -4.36
N GLU A 104 -4.85 29.92 -3.74
CA GLU A 104 -3.45 30.32 -3.67
C GLU A 104 -2.75 30.21 -5.04
N ARG A 105 -2.97 29.13 -5.79
CA ARG A 105 -2.48 29.02 -7.19
C ARG A 105 -3.10 30.06 -8.12
N GLN A 106 -4.37 30.40 -7.92
CA GLN A 106 -5.02 31.46 -8.69
C GLN A 106 -4.44 32.83 -8.37
N ARG A 107 -4.13 33.11 -7.10
CA ARG A 107 -3.44 34.35 -6.70
C ARG A 107 -2.03 34.44 -7.28
N LEU A 108 -1.28 33.34 -7.27
CA LEU A 108 0.05 33.30 -7.90
C LEU A 108 -0.05 33.53 -9.42
N ALA A 109 -1.00 32.91 -10.11
CA ALA A 109 -1.22 33.14 -11.53
C ALA A 109 -1.72 34.57 -11.84
N GLU A 110 -2.53 35.15 -10.96
CA GLU A 110 -2.99 36.54 -11.09
C GLU A 110 -1.85 37.54 -10.86
N LEU A 111 -0.94 37.24 -9.92
CA LEU A 111 0.28 38.00 -9.70
C LEU A 111 1.25 37.86 -10.87
N ASP A 112 1.44 36.66 -11.43
CA ASP A 112 2.26 36.44 -12.63
C ASP A 112 1.73 37.28 -13.81
N ILE A 113 0.41 37.29 -14.04
CA ILE A 113 -0.23 38.09 -15.11
C ILE A 113 -0.11 39.60 -14.82
N ALA A 114 -0.23 40.01 -13.55
CA ALA A 114 -0.07 41.41 -13.15
C ALA A 114 1.39 41.87 -13.29
N GLU A 115 2.35 41.02 -12.94
CA GLU A 115 3.79 41.22 -13.08
C GLU A 115 4.19 41.25 -14.56
N GLU A 116 3.57 40.43 -15.42
CA GLU A 116 3.73 40.50 -16.88
C GLU A 116 3.20 41.82 -17.46
N ARG A 117 2.08 42.34 -16.93
CA ARG A 117 1.53 43.64 -17.32
C ARG A 117 2.34 44.82 -16.79
N GLU A 118 2.91 44.69 -15.60
CA GLU A 118 3.75 45.72 -14.97
C GLU A 118 5.13 45.78 -15.62
N GLY A 119 5.75 44.63 -15.93
CA GLY A 119 6.99 44.54 -16.72
C GLY A 119 6.85 45.07 -18.16
N ALA A 120 5.69 44.88 -18.77
CA ALA A 120 5.34 45.50 -20.05
C ALA A 120 5.19 47.04 -19.96
N LEU A 121 4.97 47.58 -18.76
CA LEU A 121 4.80 49.02 -18.48
C LEU A 121 6.10 49.70 -18.02
N THR A 122 6.97 48.99 -17.30
CA THR A 122 8.27 49.48 -16.81
C THR A 122 9.44 49.22 -17.77
N GLY A 123 9.27 48.31 -18.73
CA GLY A 123 10.32 47.95 -19.69
C GLY A 123 11.42 47.05 -19.11
N GLU A 124 11.18 46.45 -17.94
CA GLU A 124 12.09 45.49 -17.32
C GLU A 124 11.61 44.06 -17.62
N MET A 125 12.48 43.27 -18.25
CA MET A 125 12.23 41.89 -18.66
C MET A 125 12.44 40.95 -17.45
N PRO A 126 11.48 40.08 -17.08
CA PRO A 126 11.65 39.23 -15.91
C PRO A 126 12.68 38.11 -16.16
N LEU A 127 13.46 37.84 -15.13
CA LEU A 127 14.52 36.83 -15.08
C LEU A 127 13.89 35.43 -15.14
N ILE A 128 14.02 34.77 -16.28
CA ILE A 128 13.61 33.38 -16.50
C ILE A 128 14.41 32.47 -15.57
N VAL A 129 13.82 32.03 -14.46
CA VAL A 129 14.36 30.91 -13.68
C VAL A 129 13.94 29.63 -14.39
N SER A 130 14.80 29.19 -15.31
CA SER A 130 14.75 27.85 -15.89
C SER A 130 15.25 26.84 -14.86
N GLU A 131 14.34 26.30 -14.06
CA GLU A 131 14.57 24.99 -13.44
C GLU A 131 14.05 23.92 -14.40
N GLY A 132 14.97 23.44 -15.23
CA GLY A 132 14.77 22.20 -15.97
C GLY A 132 14.99 21.00 -15.07
N GLU A 133 13.97 20.17 -14.90
CA GLU A 133 14.19 18.73 -14.78
C GLU A 133 13.17 17.99 -15.65
N SER A 134 13.67 17.60 -16.82
CA SER A 134 13.08 16.66 -17.76
C SER A 134 13.19 15.25 -17.20
N SER A 135 12.09 14.49 -17.20
CA SER A 135 12.03 13.10 -17.71
C SER A 135 10.59 12.59 -17.70
N GLY A 136 10.05 12.29 -18.88
CA GLY A 136 8.81 11.51 -19.08
C GLY A 136 9.03 10.01 -18.81
N PRO A 137 8.09 9.11 -19.19
CA PRO A 137 7.54 9.07 -20.56
C PRO A 137 6.00 9.03 -20.67
N LEU A 138 5.54 9.66 -21.74
CA LEU A 138 4.20 9.53 -22.31
C LEU A 138 4.14 8.24 -23.15
N GLU A 139 3.59 7.17 -22.59
CA GLU A 139 3.10 6.01 -23.33
C GLU A 139 1.58 5.94 -23.17
N GLY A 140 0.85 5.86 -24.29
CA GLY A 140 -0.52 5.36 -24.29
C GLY A 140 -1.65 6.31 -24.70
N SER A 141 -1.39 7.34 -25.49
CA SER A 141 -2.43 7.92 -26.37
C SER A 141 -2.20 7.40 -27.77
N LEU A 142 -2.90 6.34 -28.19
CA LEU A 142 -3.30 6.04 -29.59
C LEU A 142 -3.92 4.62 -29.78
N GLU A 143 -4.87 4.17 -28.95
CA GLU A 143 -5.60 2.94 -29.28
C GLU A 143 -7.06 2.98 -28.83
N GLY A 144 -8.00 3.00 -29.78
CA GLY A 144 -9.40 2.64 -29.52
C GLY A 144 -10.51 3.63 -29.91
N ALA A 145 -10.27 4.60 -30.79
CA ALA A 145 -11.36 5.29 -31.50
C ALA A 145 -11.60 4.60 -32.85
N VAL A 146 -12.18 3.40 -32.85
CA VAL A 146 -12.55 2.66 -34.07
C VAL A 146 -13.86 1.89 -33.86
N ASP A 147 -14.85 2.29 -34.68
CA ASP A 147 -15.95 1.49 -35.24
C ASP A 147 -17.24 1.30 -34.43
N GLU A 148 -17.97 2.42 -34.25
CA GLU A 148 -19.44 2.39 -34.27
C GLU A 148 -19.92 2.52 -35.72
N GLY A 149 -20.59 1.47 -36.21
CA GLY A 149 -21.71 1.62 -37.14
C GLY A 149 -21.45 1.35 -38.62
N ARG A 150 -21.44 0.07 -39.03
CA ARG A 150 -22.05 -0.31 -40.31
C ARG A 150 -22.50 -1.77 -40.45
N SER A 151 -23.80 -1.88 -40.72
CA SER A 151 -24.46 -2.85 -41.61
C SER A 151 -24.84 -4.24 -41.07
N HIS A 152 -26.15 -4.44 -40.89
CA HIS A 152 -27.02 -5.30 -41.71
C HIS A 152 -28.35 -5.39 -40.93
N GLY A 153 -29.53 -5.09 -41.46
CA GLY A 153 -30.00 -5.17 -42.83
C GLY A 153 -31.44 -5.68 -42.77
N ALA A 154 -32.36 -4.87 -43.31
CA ALA A 154 -33.64 -5.25 -43.90
C ALA A 154 -34.62 -6.13 -43.09
N GLY A 155 -35.69 -5.49 -42.61
CA GLY A 155 -37.03 -6.00 -42.89
C GLY A 155 -37.50 -5.45 -44.24
N GLU A 156 -38.20 -6.26 -45.03
CA GLU A 156 -39.54 -5.93 -45.58
C GLU A 156 -40.08 -7.13 -46.37
N ASP A 157 -41.32 -7.51 -46.07
CA ASP A 157 -42.21 -8.35 -46.86
C ASP A 157 -42.46 -7.78 -48.27
N ARG A 158 -42.51 -8.66 -49.28
CA ARG A 158 -43.45 -8.76 -50.44
C ARG A 158 -42.78 -9.19 -51.74
#